data_AF-A0A1I6FTH7-F1
#
_entry.id   AF-A0A1I6FTH7-F1
#
_cell.length_a   1.000
_cell.length_b   1.000
_cell.length_c   1.000
_cell.angle_alpha   90.00
_cell.angle_beta   90.00
_cell.angle_gamma   90.00
#
_symmetry.space_group_name_H-M   'P 1'
#
loop_
_entity.id
_entity.type
_entity.pdbx_description
1 polymer ?
#
loop_
_entity_poly.entity_id
_entity_poly.type
_entity_poly.pdbx_seq_one_letter_code
_entity_poly.pdbx_strand_id
1 'polypeptide(L)'
;MKRLSLIALLALLAQPAAASQSPMRDHLKQELPTWGYADVDVDGLTRRQVVHINHLLHSNKTPAQIRGNIGAVLGDSLLKTLFGRQ
;
A
#
# COMPACT_ATOMS: atom_id res chain seq x y z
N MET A 1 -49.67 16.02 5.60
CA MET A 1 -48.41 16.79 5.56
C MET A 1 -47.30 15.95 6.19
N LYS A 2 -46.23 15.70 5.42
CA LYS A 2 -44.82 15.46 5.82
C LYS A 2 -44.53 14.39 6.91
N ARG A 3 -44.28 13.16 6.47
CA ARG A 3 -43.43 12.17 7.17
C ARG A 3 -42.36 11.62 6.21
N LEU A 4 -41.53 12.51 5.70
CA LEU A 4 -40.36 12.18 4.90
C LEU A 4 -39.26 13.09 5.41
N SER A 5 -38.28 12.56 6.14
CA SER A 5 -36.92 13.09 6.31
C SER A 5 -36.30 12.52 7.60
N LEU A 6 -35.96 11.23 7.64
CA LEU A 6 -35.14 10.72 8.74
C LEU A 6 -34.35 9.44 8.37
N ILE A 7 -33.91 9.33 7.12
CA ILE A 7 -33.01 8.26 6.67
C ILE A 7 -31.72 8.84 6.05
N ALA A 8 -31.60 10.17 5.93
CA ALA A 8 -30.51 10.80 5.20
C ALA A 8 -29.22 11.09 6.01
N LEU A 9 -29.09 10.62 7.26
CA LEU A 9 -27.95 11.00 8.12
C LEU A 9 -26.93 9.90 8.41
N LEU A 10 -27.11 8.67 7.93
CA LEU A 10 -26.18 7.56 8.23
C LEU A 10 -25.15 7.26 7.14
N ALA A 11 -25.16 7.98 6.02
CA ALA A 11 -24.18 7.78 4.94
C ALA A 11 -22.86 8.57 5.12
N LEU A 12 -22.74 9.42 6.13
CA LEU A 12 -21.60 10.36 6.26
C LEU A 12 -20.45 9.89 7.16
N LEU A 13 -20.46 8.62 7.62
CA LEU A 13 -19.39 8.07 8.44
C LEU A 13 -18.49 7.06 7.71
N ALA A 14 -18.71 6.82 6.42
CA ALA A 14 -17.76 6.09 5.58
C ALA A 14 -16.63 7.04 5.12
N GLN A 15 -15.86 7.57 6.05
CA GLN A 15 -14.65 8.32 5.71
C GLN A 15 -13.52 7.36 5.28
N PRO A 16 -12.64 7.80 4.36
CA PRO A 16 -12.09 6.97 3.29
C PRO A 16 -10.76 6.32 3.70
N ALA A 17 -10.79 5.11 4.24
CA ALA A 17 -9.56 4.33 4.47
C ALA A 17 -8.78 4.02 3.17
N ALA A 18 -9.41 4.19 2.00
CA ALA A 18 -8.80 4.09 0.68
C ALA A 18 -7.99 5.34 0.28
N ALA A 19 -8.40 6.54 0.69
CA ALA A 19 -7.75 7.78 0.26
C ALA A 19 -6.42 8.05 1.00
N SER A 20 -6.31 7.63 2.26
CA SER A 20 -5.10 7.84 3.08
C SER A 20 -3.87 7.04 2.60
N GLN A 21 -4.05 6.07 1.69
CA GLN A 21 -2.94 5.30 1.10
C GLN A 21 -2.47 5.82 -0.25
N SER A 22 -3.24 6.66 -0.94
CA SER A 22 -2.80 7.29 -2.19
C SER A 22 -1.43 7.98 -2.02
N PRO A 23 -1.22 8.88 -1.03
CA PRO A 23 0.06 9.58 -0.92
C PRO A 23 1.25 8.64 -0.65
N MET A 24 1.04 7.54 0.08
CA MET A 24 2.10 6.57 0.32
C MET A 24 2.40 5.75 -0.93
N ARG A 25 1.38 5.35 -1.69
CA ARG A 25 1.57 4.65 -2.97
C ARG A 25 2.27 5.55 -3.98
N ASP A 26 1.86 6.81 -4.07
CA ASP A 26 2.46 7.81 -4.95
C ASP A 26 3.93 8.05 -4.59
N HIS A 27 4.24 8.13 -3.28
CA HIS A 27 5.62 8.19 -2.80
C HIS A 27 6.42 6.94 -3.20
N LEU A 28 5.87 5.73 -3.01
CA LEU A 28 6.55 4.49 -3.42
C LEU A 28 6.79 4.41 -4.92
N LYS A 29 5.87 4.91 -5.76
CA LYS A 29 6.05 4.96 -7.23
C LYS A 29 7.24 5.83 -7.62
N GLN A 30 7.55 6.87 -6.84
CA GLN A 30 8.70 7.74 -7.07
C GLN A 30 10.00 7.13 -6.53
N GLU A 31 9.94 6.49 -5.35
CA GLU A 31 11.12 5.97 -4.67
C GLU A 31 11.62 4.65 -5.26
N LEU A 32 10.75 3.66 -5.48
CA LEU A 32 11.15 2.30 -5.87
C LEU A 32 12.07 2.22 -7.10
N PRO A 33 11.92 3.04 -8.15
CA PRO A 33 12.88 3.09 -9.26
C PRO A 33 14.32 3.37 -8.82
N THR A 34 14.52 4.28 -7.84
CA THR A 34 15.85 4.62 -7.30
C THR A 34 16.50 3.45 -6.55
N TRP A 35 15.68 2.51 -6.08
CA TRP A 35 16.10 1.29 -5.39
C TRP A 35 16.27 0.09 -6.32
N GLY A 36 16.06 0.25 -7.63
CA GLY A 36 16.18 -0.80 -8.64
C GLY A 36 14.90 -1.60 -8.87
N TYR A 37 13.75 -1.07 -8.45
CA TYR A 37 12.43 -1.71 -8.52
C TYR A 37 11.47 -0.93 -9.43
N ALA A 38 11.96 -0.45 -10.58
CA ALA A 38 11.18 0.37 -11.50
C ALA A 38 9.97 -0.36 -12.12
N ASP A 39 10.06 -1.68 -12.27
CA ASP A 39 9.02 -2.50 -12.89
C ASP A 39 7.94 -2.97 -11.89
N VAL A 40 8.01 -2.54 -10.63
CA VAL A 40 7.04 -2.93 -9.61
C VAL A 40 5.75 -2.14 -9.79
N ASP A 41 4.66 -2.86 -10.06
CA ASP A 41 3.32 -2.29 -9.98
C ASP A 41 2.93 -2.05 -8.51
N VAL A 42 3.11 -0.82 -8.05
CA VAL A 42 2.75 -0.40 -6.69
C VAL A 42 1.25 -0.54 -6.46
N ASP A 43 0.41 -0.37 -7.48
CA ASP A 43 -1.05 -0.44 -7.33
C ASP A 43 -1.51 -1.87 -7.00
N GLY A 44 -0.82 -2.88 -7.53
CA GLY A 44 -1.00 -4.30 -7.20
C GLY A 44 -0.56 -4.72 -5.80
N LEU A 45 0.18 -3.89 -5.06
CA LEU A 45 0.64 -4.24 -3.71
C LEU A 45 -0.51 -4.17 -2.69
N THR A 46 -0.50 -5.10 -1.74
CA THR A 46 -1.37 -5.05 -0.56
C THR A 46 -1.00 -3.87 0.34
N ARG A 47 -1.97 -3.40 1.13
CA ARG A 47 -1.75 -2.35 2.15
C ARG A 47 -0.58 -2.64 3.07
N ARG A 48 -0.42 -3.90 3.50
CA ARG A 48 0.67 -4.32 4.39
C ARG A 48 2.04 -4.15 3.72
N GLN A 49 2.15 -4.52 2.44
CA GLN A 49 3.39 -4.38 1.68
C GLN A 49 3.75 -2.90 1.50
N VAL A 50 2.79 -2.07 1.10
CA VAL A 50 2.99 -0.62 0.94
C VAL A 50 3.54 0.00 2.23
N VAL A 51 2.91 -0.27 3.38
CA VAL A 51 3.37 0.23 4.68
C VAL A 51 4.75 -0.31 5.05
N HIS A 52 4.99 -1.60 4.83
CA HIS A 52 6.27 -2.22 5.20
C HIS A 52 7.43 -1.69 4.36
N ILE A 53 7.25 -1.56 3.04
CA ILE A 53 8.23 -0.96 2.13
C ILE A 53 8.50 0.49 2.54
N ASN A 54 7.45 1.27 2.79
CA ASN A 54 7.60 2.64 3.26
C ASN A 54 8.42 2.73 4.56
N HIS A 55 8.18 1.83 5.51
CA HIS A 55 8.97 1.77 6.75
C HIS A 55 10.44 1.41 6.50
N LEU A 56 10.72 0.50 5.55
CA LEU A 56 12.09 0.14 5.17
C LEU A 56 12.85 1.34 4.60
N LEU A 57 12.21 2.12 3.74
CA LEU A 57 12.80 3.33 3.14
C LEU A 57 13.19 4.40 4.18
N HIS A 58 12.47 4.46 5.30
CA HIS A 58 12.71 5.41 6.39
C HIS A 58 13.47 4.80 7.58
N SER A 59 14.05 3.62 7.42
CA SER A 59 14.78 2.94 8.49
C SER A 59 16.26 3.30 8.49
N ASN A 60 16.94 3.16 9.64
CA ASN A 60 18.39 3.36 9.77
C ASN A 60 19.23 2.18 9.21
N LYS A 61 18.71 1.46 8.22
CA LYS A 61 19.40 0.32 7.58
C LYS A 61 20.35 0.81 6.50
N THR A 62 21.35 0.00 6.17
CA THR A 62 22.23 0.33 5.04
C THR A 62 21.47 0.22 3.72
N PRO A 63 21.87 0.93 2.66
CA PRO A 63 21.20 0.85 1.37
C PRO A 63 21.10 -0.58 0.81
N ALA A 64 22.13 -1.40 1.02
CA ALA A 64 22.11 -2.81 0.61
C ALA A 64 21.03 -3.62 1.37
N GLN A 65 20.89 -3.38 2.68
CA GLN A 65 19.85 -4.02 3.50
C GLN A 65 18.45 -3.56 3.11
N ILE A 66 18.25 -2.27 2.85
CA ILE A 66 16.96 -1.73 2.40
C ILE A 66 16.57 -2.40 1.09
N ARG A 67 17.48 -2.42 0.09
CA ARG A 67 17.22 -3.06 -1.20
C ARG A 67 16.88 -4.53 -1.05
N GLY A 68 17.66 -5.30 -0.28
CA GLY A 68 17.41 -6.72 -0.05
C GLY A 68 16.06 -6.99 0.63
N ASN A 69 15.71 -6.19 1.64
CA ASN A 69 14.46 -6.34 2.37
C ASN A 69 13.23 -5.98 1.50
N ILE A 70 13.32 -4.94 0.67
CA ILE A 70 12.25 -4.62 -0.29
C ILE A 70 12.05 -5.81 -1.25
N GLY A 71 13.13 -6.38 -1.78
CA GLY A 71 13.08 -7.54 -2.65
C GLY A 71 12.42 -8.76 -1.99
N ALA A 72 12.73 -9.01 -0.72
CA ALA A 72 12.08 -10.08 0.06
C ALA A 72 10.57 -9.85 0.21
N VAL A 73 10.14 -8.63 0.55
CA VAL A 73 8.70 -8.29 0.67
C VAL A 73 7.97 -8.49 -0.65
N LEU A 74 8.58 -8.06 -1.77
CA LEU A 74 7.99 -8.22 -3.10
C LEU A 74 7.98 -9.68 -3.56
N GLY A 75 9.04 -10.44 -3.26
CA GLY A 75 9.10 -11.88 -3.54
C GLY A 75 8.03 -12.68 -2.79
N ASP A 76 7.83 -12.40 -1.50
CA ASP A 76 6.75 -13.00 -0.70
C ASP A 76 5.36 -12.67 -1.28
N SER A 77 5.22 -11.46 -1.82
CA SER A 77 4.00 -11.02 -2.50
C SER A 77 3.70 -11.89 -3.73
N LEU A 78 4.71 -12.10 -4.58
CA LEU A 78 4.60 -12.90 -5.78
C LEU A 78 4.30 -14.37 -5.47
N LEU A 79 5.02 -14.95 -4.50
CA LEU A 79 4.79 -16.33 -4.06
C LEU A 79 3.38 -16.51 -3.50
N LYS A 80 2.89 -15.56 -2.69
CA LYS A 80 1.54 -15.63 -2.14
C LYS A 80 0.47 -15.46 -3.23
N THR A 81 0.70 -14.62 -4.23
CA THR A 81 -0.23 -14.48 -5.36
C THR A 81 -0.27 -15.74 -6.23
N LEU A 82 0.88 -16.37 -6.49
CA LEU A 82 0.98 -17.55 -7.34
C LEU A 82 0.50 -18.84 -6.65
N PHE A 83 0.74 -18.98 -5.34
CA PHE A 83 0.55 -20.24 -4.61
C PHE A 83 -0.40 -20.14 -3.41
N GLY A 84 -0.79 -18.92 -3.01
CA GLY A 84 -1.55 -18.67 -1.77
C GLY A 84 -3.07 -18.73 -1.91
N ARG A 85 -3.61 -19.50 -2.86
CA ARG A 85 -5.06 -19.73 -2.96
C ARG A 85 -5.48 -20.71 -1.85
N GLN A 86 -6.02 -20.17 -0.75
CA GLN A 86 -6.96 -20.84 0.15
C GLN A 86 -8.13 -19.91 0.44
#